data_AF-A0A9E1IGG5-F1
#
_entry.id   AF-A0A9E1IGG5-F1
#
_cell.length_a   1.000
_cell.length_b   1.000
_cell.length_c   1.000
_cell.angle_alpha   90.00
_cell.angle_beta   90.00
_cell.angle_gamma   90.00
#
_symmetry.space_group_name_H-M   'P 1'
#
loop_
_entity.id
_entity.type
_entity.pdbx_description
1 polymer ?
#
loop_
_entity_poly.entity_id
_entity_poly.type
_entity_poly.pdbx_seq_one_letter_code
_entity_poly.pdbx_strand_id
1 'polypeptide(L)'
;MRLLVLILSACATRPVVVEQPTEPIAKEPELTIIEPGVPAVPTTGLNELATAGEFEITFIGQTEDAFLSHKQCVWYTSTIGEKADGKWIVESNGYTTEKKVYATVAQGSMELSWRELRPHLSPSFAQTVAASDANQPPWASTWFSEQESKTVTFEEYCIEKGKTYYGRVGGEDYHLPPDDPDGEPVPQTNLVLILSDTPFAEGKPTAELVPVFRHWTY
;
A
#
# COMPACT_ATOMS: atom_id res chain seq x y z
N MET A 1 -3.77 -71.82 17.79
CA MET A 1 -3.93 -73.11 17.07
C MET A 1 -4.41 -72.77 15.66
N ARG A 2 -3.66 -73.22 14.64
CA ARG A 2 -3.88 -72.92 13.21
C ARG A 2 -5.19 -73.57 12.72
N LEU A 3 -5.98 -72.84 11.91
CA LEU A 3 -6.92 -73.43 10.93
C LEU A 3 -6.95 -72.47 9.74
N LEU A 4 -6.14 -72.75 8.71
CA LEU A 4 -6.48 -73.43 7.45
C LEU A 4 -7.36 -72.60 6.50
N VAL A 5 -6.75 -72.29 5.36
CA VAL A 5 -7.24 -71.57 4.19
C VAL A 5 -7.90 -72.57 3.23
N LEU A 6 -8.99 -72.22 2.55
CA LEU A 6 -9.11 -72.14 1.07
C LEU A 6 -10.57 -72.00 0.55
N ILE A 7 -10.79 -70.85 -0.13
CA ILE A 7 -11.37 -70.63 -1.47
C ILE A 7 -12.72 -71.29 -1.85
N LEU A 8 -13.69 -70.46 -2.26
CA LEU A 8 -14.44 -70.68 -3.51
C LEU A 8 -15.08 -69.40 -4.08
N SER A 9 -14.67 -69.15 -5.33
CA SER A 9 -15.12 -68.20 -6.36
C SER A 9 -16.63 -67.91 -6.44
N ALA A 10 -16.99 -66.64 -6.66
CA ALA A 10 -18.19 -66.28 -7.42
C ALA A 10 -18.05 -64.89 -8.07
N CYS A 11 -18.33 -64.85 -9.37
CA CYS A 11 -18.33 -63.76 -10.34
C CYS A 11 -18.57 -62.33 -9.82
N ALA A 12 -17.65 -61.43 -10.15
CA ALA A 12 -17.84 -59.98 -10.05
C ALA A 12 -18.35 -59.42 -11.39
N THR A 13 -19.64 -59.11 -11.47
CA THR A 13 -20.22 -58.27 -12.53
C THR A 13 -19.92 -56.81 -12.18
N ARG A 14 -19.08 -56.12 -12.95
CA ARG A 14 -18.84 -54.68 -12.79
C ARG A 14 -20.08 -53.88 -13.22
N PRO A 15 -20.54 -52.88 -12.45
CA PRO A 15 -21.55 -51.96 -12.95
C PRO A 15 -20.92 -51.05 -14.02
N VAL A 16 -21.60 -50.94 -15.17
CA VAL A 16 -21.29 -49.97 -16.21
C VAL A 16 -21.76 -48.60 -15.74
N VAL A 17 -20.83 -47.68 -15.50
CA VAL A 17 -21.14 -46.25 -15.28
C VAL A 17 -21.29 -45.63 -16.67
N VAL A 18 -22.49 -45.15 -16.97
CA VAL A 18 -22.77 -44.36 -18.18
C VAL A 18 -22.39 -42.92 -17.85
N GLU A 19 -21.25 -42.44 -18.37
CA GLU A 19 -20.92 -41.01 -18.32
C GLU A 19 -21.85 -40.24 -19.26
N GLN A 20 -22.66 -39.35 -18.69
CA GLN A 20 -23.38 -38.35 -19.47
C GLN A 20 -22.41 -37.25 -19.90
N PRO A 21 -22.45 -36.76 -21.16
CA PRO A 21 -21.64 -35.64 -21.57
C PRO A 21 -22.07 -34.39 -20.80
N THR A 22 -21.14 -33.78 -20.08
CA THR A 22 -21.36 -32.47 -19.45
C THR A 22 -21.26 -31.42 -20.55
N GLU A 23 -22.36 -30.73 -20.85
CA GLU A 23 -22.33 -29.56 -21.73
C GLU A 23 -21.36 -28.50 -21.17
N PRO A 24 -20.60 -27.79 -22.02
CA PRO A 24 -19.73 -26.73 -21.55
C PRO A 24 -20.59 -25.59 -21.00
N ILE A 25 -20.50 -25.37 -19.69
CA ILE A 25 -21.08 -24.21 -19.03
C ILE A 25 -20.42 -22.98 -19.68
N ALA A 26 -21.20 -22.21 -20.44
CA ALA A 26 -20.77 -20.92 -20.93
C ALA A 26 -20.36 -20.08 -19.73
N LYS A 27 -19.09 -19.64 -19.68
CA LYS A 27 -18.63 -18.67 -18.69
C LYS A 27 -19.55 -17.46 -18.77
N GLU A 28 -20.28 -17.21 -17.68
CA GLU A 28 -21.03 -15.97 -17.47
C GLU A 28 -20.06 -14.80 -17.70
N PRO A 29 -20.43 -13.76 -18.47
CA PRO A 29 -19.56 -12.61 -18.63
C PRO A 29 -19.35 -11.98 -17.25
N GLU A 30 -18.08 -11.94 -16.80
CA GLU A 30 -17.69 -11.17 -15.62
C GLU A 30 -18.17 -9.73 -15.84
N LEU A 31 -19.20 -9.34 -15.10
CA LEU A 31 -19.60 -7.94 -14.95
C LEU A 31 -18.42 -7.22 -14.31
N THR A 32 -17.61 -6.54 -15.12
CA THR A 32 -16.61 -5.60 -14.62
C THR A 32 -17.37 -4.46 -13.95
N ILE A 33 -17.47 -4.50 -12.61
CA ILE A 33 -17.97 -3.39 -11.82
C ILE A 33 -16.95 -2.26 -12.00
N ILE A 34 -17.29 -1.28 -12.83
CA ILE A 34 -16.47 -0.07 -12.97
C ILE A 34 -16.63 0.70 -11.65
N GLU A 35 -15.61 0.67 -10.79
CA GLU A 35 -15.61 1.46 -9.56
C GLU A 35 -15.81 2.93 -9.91
N PRO A 36 -16.80 3.63 -9.32
CA PRO A 36 -17.08 5.02 -9.66
C PRO A 36 -15.84 5.90 -9.49
N GLY A 37 -15.38 6.51 -10.59
CA GLY A 37 -14.22 7.40 -10.60
C GLY A 37 -12.86 6.72 -10.76
N VAL A 38 -12.82 5.43 -11.10
CA VAL A 38 -11.62 4.73 -11.57
C VAL A 38 -11.69 4.62 -13.11
N PRO A 39 -10.63 4.99 -13.85
CA PRO A 39 -10.61 4.84 -15.29
C PRO A 39 -10.62 3.35 -15.66
N ALA A 40 -11.38 2.99 -16.69
CA ALA A 40 -11.57 1.58 -17.07
C ALA A 40 -10.26 0.87 -17.45
N VAL A 41 -9.25 1.60 -17.95
CA VAL A 41 -7.90 1.11 -18.23
C VAL A 41 -6.90 2.26 -17.98
N PRO A 42 -5.86 2.07 -17.15
CA PRO A 42 -4.75 3.02 -17.04
C PRO A 42 -4.06 3.20 -18.40
N THR A 43 -3.77 4.44 -18.77
CA THR A 43 -3.19 4.79 -20.09
C THR A 43 -1.74 5.24 -19.99
N THR A 44 -1.19 5.35 -18.77
CA THR A 44 0.18 5.76 -18.51
C THR A 44 0.70 5.12 -17.21
N GLY A 45 2.02 4.99 -17.09
CA GLY A 45 2.69 4.48 -15.91
C GLY A 45 3.98 5.26 -15.61
N LEU A 46 4.72 4.81 -14.61
CA LEU A 46 5.95 5.50 -14.18
C LEU A 46 7.05 5.46 -15.24
N ASN A 47 7.11 4.41 -16.06
CA ASN A 47 8.08 4.29 -17.16
C ASN A 47 7.90 5.41 -18.19
N GLU A 48 6.66 5.71 -18.58
CA GLU A 48 6.34 6.76 -19.54
C GLU A 48 6.64 8.16 -18.99
N LEU A 49 6.55 8.33 -17.67
CA LEU A 49 6.77 9.59 -16.97
C LEU A 49 8.21 9.78 -16.48
N ALA A 50 9.08 8.77 -16.61
CA ALA A 50 10.45 8.82 -16.09
C ALA A 50 11.28 10.01 -16.60
N THR A 51 10.95 10.52 -17.79
CA THR A 51 11.63 11.66 -18.43
C THR A 51 10.81 12.94 -18.44
N ALA A 52 9.59 12.93 -17.86
CA ALA A 52 8.68 14.08 -17.88
C ALA A 52 9.13 15.23 -16.97
N GLY A 53 10.09 14.99 -16.07
CA GLY A 53 10.49 15.94 -15.04
C GLY A 53 9.46 16.01 -13.92
N GLU A 54 9.18 17.23 -13.47
CA GLU A 54 8.12 17.51 -12.49
C GLU A 54 6.78 17.70 -13.20
N PHE A 55 5.70 17.18 -12.62
CA PHE A 55 4.36 17.26 -13.19
C PHE A 55 3.30 17.42 -12.11
N GLU A 56 2.15 17.97 -12.48
CA GLU A 56 0.97 17.97 -11.61
C GLU A 56 0.25 16.63 -11.69
N ILE A 57 -0.24 16.17 -10.54
CA ILE A 57 -0.96 14.90 -10.41
C ILE A 57 -2.17 15.09 -9.51
N THR A 58 -3.30 14.51 -9.90
CA THR A 58 -4.55 14.55 -9.13
C THR A 58 -5.08 13.15 -8.90
N PHE A 59 -5.32 12.79 -7.64
CA PHE A 59 -5.81 11.46 -7.27
C PHE A 59 -7.33 11.35 -7.36
N ILE A 60 -7.79 10.19 -7.81
CA ILE A 60 -9.20 9.84 -8.07
C ILE A 60 -9.55 8.50 -7.44
N GLY A 61 -10.79 8.04 -7.65
CA GLY A 61 -11.29 6.78 -7.09
C GLY A 61 -12.05 6.92 -5.77
N GLN A 62 -12.12 5.81 -5.03
CA GLN A 62 -12.82 5.71 -3.75
C GLN A 62 -11.99 6.31 -2.61
N THR A 63 -12.69 6.86 -1.62
CA THR A 63 -12.09 7.42 -0.42
C THR A 63 -12.50 6.65 0.82
N GLU A 64 -11.65 6.68 1.84
CA GLU A 64 -11.95 6.20 3.18
C GLU A 64 -11.65 7.30 4.20
N ASP A 65 -12.29 7.23 5.37
CA ASP A 65 -12.11 8.21 6.43
C ASP A 65 -10.81 7.88 7.20
N ALA A 66 -9.95 8.88 7.35
CA ALA A 66 -8.81 8.81 8.24
C ALA A 66 -9.27 8.68 9.71
N PHE A 67 -8.46 8.02 10.53
CA PHE A 67 -8.87 7.50 11.83
C PHE A 67 -9.30 8.58 12.84
N LEU A 68 -8.49 9.62 13.05
CA LEU A 68 -8.75 10.69 14.00
C LEU A 68 -9.33 11.94 13.35
N SER A 69 -8.85 12.31 12.18
CA SER A 69 -9.30 13.52 11.49
C SER A 69 -10.64 13.36 10.78
N HIS A 70 -11.06 12.12 10.50
CA HIS A 70 -12.20 11.80 9.65
C HIS A 70 -12.13 12.45 8.26
N LYS A 71 -10.91 12.79 7.80
CA LYS A 71 -10.69 13.35 6.48
C LYS A 71 -10.88 12.25 5.44
N GLN A 72 -11.56 12.57 4.34
CA GLN A 72 -11.75 11.63 3.23
C GLN A 72 -10.49 11.55 2.37
N CYS A 73 -9.85 10.39 2.36
CA CYS A 73 -8.57 10.17 1.71
C CYS A 73 -8.67 9.05 0.67
N VAL A 74 -8.05 9.24 -0.51
CA VAL A 74 -7.81 8.15 -1.47
C VAL A 74 -6.78 7.16 -0.91
N TRP A 75 -5.83 7.70 -0.15
CA TRP A 75 -4.82 6.97 0.60
C TRP A 75 -4.49 7.74 1.87
N TYR A 76 -4.36 7.05 3.00
CA TYR A 76 -3.84 7.64 4.22
C TYR A 76 -2.90 6.71 4.97
N THR A 77 -2.04 7.31 5.80
CA THR A 77 -1.27 6.59 6.81
C THR A 77 -1.23 7.38 8.10
N SER A 78 -0.84 6.72 9.18
CA SER A 78 -0.68 7.33 10.49
C SER A 78 0.65 6.93 11.11
N THR A 79 1.21 7.84 11.90
CA THR A 79 2.44 7.61 12.67
C THR A 79 2.23 8.11 14.08
N ILE A 80 2.69 7.33 15.05
CA ILE A 80 2.66 7.66 16.47
C ILE A 80 4.08 7.61 17.04
N GLY A 81 4.41 8.53 17.94
CA GLY A 81 5.66 8.47 18.67
C GLY A 81 6.15 9.81 19.22
N GLU A 82 7.45 9.94 19.43
CA GLU A 82 8.07 11.12 20.00
C GLU A 82 8.75 11.98 18.93
N LYS A 83 8.51 13.29 19.01
CA LYS A 83 9.19 14.28 18.16
C LYS A 83 10.05 15.21 19.02
N ALA A 84 11.22 15.58 18.53
CA ALA A 84 11.96 16.75 18.99
C ALA A 84 12.30 17.65 17.80
N ASP A 85 12.21 18.96 18.00
CA ASP A 85 12.47 19.96 16.96
C ASP A 85 11.69 19.69 15.65
N GLY A 86 10.45 19.19 15.79
CA GLY A 86 9.57 18.87 14.67
C GLY A 86 9.91 17.56 13.94
N LYS A 87 10.92 16.82 14.37
CA LYS A 87 11.37 15.56 13.77
C LYS A 87 11.09 14.39 14.68
N TRP A 88 10.72 13.27 14.09
CA TRP A 88 10.55 12.01 14.80
C TRP A 88 11.89 11.50 15.33
N ILE A 89 11.94 11.17 16.63
CA ILE A 89 13.08 10.49 17.28
C ILE A 89 12.77 9.01 17.44
N VAL A 90 11.55 8.71 17.88
CA VAL A 90 11.03 7.35 18.05
C VAL A 90 9.65 7.34 17.42
N GLU A 91 9.40 6.39 16.55
CA GLU A 91 8.15 6.31 15.80
C GLU A 91 7.72 4.86 15.65
N SER A 92 6.40 4.65 15.63
CA SER A 92 5.76 3.44 15.14
C SER A 92 4.78 3.84 14.06
N ASN A 93 4.74 3.04 13.00
CA ASN A 93 3.74 3.18 11.96
C ASN A 93 2.42 2.62 12.49
N GLY A 94 1.35 3.37 12.29
CA GLY A 94 -0.01 2.92 12.52
C GLY A 94 -0.58 2.26 11.26
N TYR A 95 -1.84 2.55 10.98
CA TYR A 95 -2.49 2.09 9.76
C TYR A 95 -1.90 2.74 8.51
N THR A 96 -1.82 1.98 7.42
CA THR A 96 -1.52 2.48 6.06
C THR A 96 -2.49 1.85 5.07
N THR A 97 -3.06 2.66 4.18
CA THR A 97 -3.87 2.17 3.07
C THR A 97 -3.00 1.34 2.10
N GLU A 98 -3.29 0.05 1.96
CA GLU A 98 -2.52 -0.87 1.11
C GLU A 98 -3.16 -1.16 -0.25
N LYS A 99 -4.33 -0.56 -0.55
CA LYS A 99 -4.97 -0.69 -1.85
C LYS A 99 -4.24 0.15 -2.91
N LYS A 100 -4.42 -0.22 -4.17
CA LYS A 100 -3.96 0.57 -5.31
C LYS A 100 -4.65 1.93 -5.31
N VAL A 101 -3.92 2.95 -5.74
CA VAL A 101 -4.43 4.31 -5.92
C VAL A 101 -4.46 4.67 -7.40
N TYR A 102 -5.42 5.50 -7.78
CA TYR A 102 -5.57 5.95 -9.16
C TYR A 102 -5.35 7.45 -9.23
N ALA A 103 -4.69 7.89 -10.29
CA ALA A 103 -4.44 9.30 -10.48
C ALA A 103 -4.51 9.70 -11.95
N THR A 104 -4.58 11.01 -12.17
CA THR A 104 -4.58 11.65 -13.47
C THR A 104 -3.42 12.62 -13.56
N VAL A 105 -2.76 12.60 -14.71
CA VAL A 105 -1.70 13.51 -15.13
C VAL A 105 -2.02 13.99 -16.55
N ALA A 106 -1.25 14.94 -17.08
CA ALA A 106 -1.49 15.45 -18.43
C ALA A 106 -1.44 14.37 -19.52
N GLN A 107 -0.62 13.33 -19.33
CA GLN A 107 -0.43 12.21 -20.26
C GLN A 107 -1.54 11.15 -20.17
N GLY A 108 -2.40 11.21 -19.16
CA GLY A 108 -3.51 10.28 -18.98
C GLY A 108 -3.70 9.81 -17.54
N SER A 109 -4.30 8.64 -17.38
CA SER A 109 -4.56 8.06 -16.05
C SER A 109 -3.60 6.94 -15.70
N MET A 110 -3.22 6.88 -14.44
CA MET A 110 -2.32 5.88 -13.88
C MET A 110 -2.96 5.12 -12.73
N GLU A 111 -2.53 3.88 -12.59
CA GLU A 111 -2.74 3.04 -11.41
C GLU A 111 -1.38 2.88 -10.73
N LEU A 112 -1.35 3.08 -9.42
CA LEU A 112 -0.14 2.96 -8.62
C LEU A 112 -0.40 2.01 -7.44
N SER A 113 0.53 1.10 -7.21
CA SER A 113 0.65 0.44 -5.93
C SER A 113 1.05 1.46 -4.87
N TRP A 114 0.56 1.32 -3.65
CA TRP A 114 1.02 2.13 -2.51
C TRP A 114 2.55 1.99 -2.29
N ARG A 115 3.13 0.87 -2.69
CA ARG A 115 4.59 0.62 -2.63
C ARG A 115 5.37 1.46 -3.62
N GLU A 116 4.73 1.97 -4.66
CA GLU A 116 5.35 2.87 -5.64
C GLU A 116 5.28 4.34 -5.19
N LEU A 117 4.58 4.66 -4.10
CA LEU A 117 4.48 6.03 -3.59
C LEU A 117 5.62 6.38 -2.65
N ARG A 118 6.22 7.56 -2.82
CA ARG A 118 7.11 8.22 -1.85
C ARG A 118 6.52 9.57 -1.48
N PRO A 119 5.52 9.59 -0.59
CA PRO A 119 4.82 10.81 -0.21
C PRO A 119 5.68 11.67 0.72
N HIS A 120 5.94 12.89 0.29
CA HIS A 120 6.49 14.01 1.05
C HIS A 120 5.35 14.99 1.33
N LEU A 121 4.57 14.69 2.36
CA LEU A 121 3.33 15.38 2.68
C LEU A 121 3.42 16.01 4.06
N SER A 122 2.87 17.21 4.20
CA SER A 122 2.56 17.74 5.52
C SER A 122 1.49 16.88 6.19
N PRO A 123 1.52 16.74 7.53
CA PRO A 123 0.47 16.03 8.24
C PRO A 123 -0.88 16.73 8.00
N SER A 124 -1.87 15.96 7.60
CA SER A 124 -3.26 16.40 7.47
C SER A 124 -3.94 16.58 8.83
N PHE A 125 -3.40 15.92 9.85
CA PHE A 125 -3.76 16.06 11.26
C PHE A 125 -2.54 15.77 12.12
N ALA A 126 -2.39 16.52 13.21
CA ALA A 126 -1.34 16.30 14.20
C ALA A 126 -1.89 16.61 15.59
N GLN A 127 -1.68 15.70 16.53
CA GLN A 127 -2.01 15.91 17.94
C GLN A 127 -0.88 15.42 18.83
N THR A 128 -0.38 16.30 19.70
CA THR A 128 0.60 15.95 20.73
C THR A 128 -0.08 15.98 22.09
N VAL A 129 0.14 14.94 22.88
CA VAL A 129 -0.42 14.78 24.22
C VAL A 129 0.72 14.51 25.20
N ALA A 130 0.61 15.05 26.42
CA ALA A 130 1.56 14.80 27.50
C ALA A 130 1.10 13.64 28.38
N ALA A 131 2.04 12.87 28.92
CA ALA A 131 1.76 11.77 29.87
C ALA A 131 1.10 12.26 31.18
N SER A 132 1.19 13.56 31.46
CA SER A 132 0.55 14.20 32.62
C SER A 132 -0.87 14.68 32.36
N ASP A 133 -1.37 14.61 31.11
CA ASP A 133 -2.73 15.01 30.80
C ASP A 133 -3.73 14.00 31.40
N ALA A 134 -4.72 14.47 32.15
CA ALA A 134 -5.72 13.61 32.79
C ALA A 134 -6.75 13.07 31.79
N ASN A 135 -6.90 13.71 30.62
CA ASN A 135 -7.88 13.36 29.59
C ASN A 135 -7.21 12.84 28.32
N GLN A 136 -6.16 12.03 28.48
CA GLN A 136 -5.47 11.42 27.35
C GLN A 136 -6.45 10.60 26.49
N PRO A 137 -6.36 10.72 25.15
CA PRO A 137 -7.14 9.87 24.28
C PRO A 137 -6.65 8.41 24.40
N PRO A 138 -7.52 7.41 24.21
CA PRO A 138 -7.16 6.00 24.38
C PRO A 138 -5.97 5.54 23.53
N TRP A 139 -5.75 6.13 22.35
CA TRP A 139 -4.61 5.79 21.49
C TRP A 139 -3.26 6.19 22.12
N ALA A 140 -3.23 7.21 22.98
CA ALA A 140 -2.01 7.68 23.63
C ALA A 140 -1.62 6.81 24.83
N SER A 141 -2.59 6.24 25.54
CA SER A 141 -2.33 5.46 26.76
C SER A 141 -1.51 4.21 26.49
N THR A 142 -1.69 3.54 25.34
CA THR A 142 -0.89 2.37 24.97
C THR A 142 0.58 2.74 24.82
N TRP A 143 0.86 3.86 24.14
CA TRP A 143 2.23 4.35 23.95
C TRP A 143 2.92 4.62 25.29
N PHE A 144 2.27 5.36 26.20
CA PHE A 144 2.84 5.65 27.53
C PHE A 144 2.97 4.43 28.43
N SER A 145 2.20 3.36 28.18
CA SER A 145 2.35 2.10 28.93
C SER A 145 3.55 1.28 28.47
N GLU A 146 3.95 1.43 27.22
CA GLU A 146 5.06 0.68 26.60
C GLU A 146 6.37 1.47 26.63
N GLN A 147 6.29 2.79 26.59
CA GLN A 147 7.42 3.72 26.53
C GLN A 147 7.38 4.67 27.72
N GLU A 148 8.53 4.91 28.36
CA GLU A 148 8.67 5.94 29.42
C GLU A 148 8.72 7.37 28.82
N SER A 149 7.88 7.65 27.81
CA SER A 149 7.81 8.91 27.08
C SER A 149 7.08 9.99 27.90
N LYS A 150 7.55 11.24 27.79
CA LYS A 150 6.87 12.40 28.43
C LYS A 150 5.72 12.94 27.59
N THR A 151 5.84 12.79 26.28
CA THR A 151 4.86 13.25 25.29
C THR A 151 4.76 12.20 24.20
N VAL A 152 3.59 12.10 23.57
CA VAL A 152 3.39 11.31 22.37
C VAL A 152 2.67 12.18 21.34
N THR A 153 3.09 12.08 20.09
CA THR A 153 2.51 12.75 18.93
C THR A 153 1.90 11.70 18.01
N PHE A 154 0.71 11.97 17.52
CA PHE A 154 0.05 11.22 16.47
C PHE A 154 -0.14 12.13 15.25
N GLU A 155 0.27 11.67 14.09
CA GLU A 155 0.08 12.39 12.83
C GLU A 155 -0.61 11.50 11.80
N GLU A 156 -1.52 12.08 11.02
CA GLU A 156 -2.13 11.45 9.87
C GLU A 156 -1.71 12.17 8.59
N TYR A 157 -1.37 11.39 7.57
CA TYR A 157 -1.01 11.89 6.26
C TYR A 157 -2.03 11.40 5.25
N CYS A 158 -2.54 12.31 4.42
CA CYS A 158 -3.70 12.05 3.57
C CYS A 158 -3.44 12.53 2.14
N ILE A 159 -3.71 11.66 1.17
CA ILE A 159 -3.87 12.03 -0.24
C ILE A 159 -5.36 12.25 -0.49
N GLU A 160 -5.74 13.50 -0.72
CA GLU A 160 -7.11 13.95 -0.88
C GLU A 160 -7.57 13.78 -2.33
N LYS A 161 -8.80 13.32 -2.52
CA LYS A 161 -9.41 13.20 -3.84
C LYS A 161 -9.56 14.58 -4.49
N GLY A 162 -9.14 14.72 -5.75
CA GLY A 162 -9.33 15.94 -6.53
C GLY A 162 -8.40 17.11 -6.14
N LYS A 163 -7.54 16.95 -5.12
CA LYS A 163 -6.49 17.92 -4.82
C LYS A 163 -5.33 17.72 -5.79
N THR A 164 -4.77 18.84 -6.27
CA THR A 164 -3.55 18.84 -7.08
C THR A 164 -2.34 18.67 -6.17
N TYR A 165 -1.47 17.75 -6.56
CA TYR A 165 -0.17 17.48 -5.97
C TYR A 165 0.91 17.62 -7.06
N TYR A 166 2.17 17.55 -6.64
CA TYR A 166 3.33 17.64 -7.50
C TYR A 166 4.07 16.31 -7.49
N GLY A 167 4.23 15.70 -8.66
CA GLY A 167 4.87 14.42 -8.86
C GLY A 167 6.21 14.55 -9.59
N ARG A 168 7.11 13.63 -9.29
CA ARG A 168 8.33 13.35 -10.07
C ARG A 168 8.62 11.86 -9.99
N VAL A 169 9.03 11.25 -11.09
CA VAL A 169 9.50 9.86 -11.07
C VAL A 169 10.94 9.81 -10.54
N GLY A 170 11.15 8.97 -9.54
CA GLY A 170 12.46 8.63 -8.98
C GLY A 170 12.78 7.15 -9.19
N GLY A 171 13.99 6.75 -8.81
CA GLY A 171 14.42 5.36 -8.77
C GLY A 171 14.90 4.97 -7.38
N GLU A 172 14.58 3.76 -6.94
CA GLU A 172 15.15 3.13 -5.76
C GLU A 172 15.94 1.90 -6.15
N ASP A 173 17.23 1.93 -5.86
CA ASP A 173 18.15 0.84 -6.16
C ASP A 173 18.21 -0.16 -5.00
N TYR A 174 18.16 -1.44 -5.32
CA TYR A 174 18.32 -2.55 -4.38
C TYR A 174 18.97 -3.74 -5.07
N HIS A 175 19.31 -4.75 -4.29
CA HIS A 175 19.96 -5.97 -4.79
C HIS A 175 19.04 -7.15 -4.55
N LEU A 176 18.67 -7.85 -5.62
CA LEU A 176 18.03 -9.15 -5.52
C LEU A 176 19.05 -10.22 -5.11
N PRO A 177 18.59 -11.31 -4.46
CA PRO A 177 19.40 -12.50 -4.29
C PRO A 177 19.97 -12.98 -5.64
N PRO A 178 21.14 -13.63 -5.63
CA PRO A 178 21.70 -14.19 -6.85
C PRO A 178 20.80 -15.31 -7.40
N ASP A 179 20.79 -15.48 -8.73
CA ASP A 179 20.06 -16.57 -9.39
C ASP A 179 20.70 -17.94 -9.12
N ASP A 180 22.01 -17.96 -8.83
CA ASP A 180 22.79 -19.15 -8.50
C ASP A 180 23.34 -19.07 -7.06
N PRO A 181 23.53 -20.21 -6.36
CA PRO A 181 24.03 -20.23 -4.97
C PRO A 181 25.38 -19.54 -4.73
N ASP A 182 26.25 -19.53 -5.75
CA ASP A 182 27.57 -18.89 -5.73
C ASP A 182 27.60 -17.59 -6.55
N GLY A 183 26.43 -17.08 -6.97
CA GLY A 183 26.30 -15.88 -7.79
C GLY A 183 26.40 -14.58 -7.00
N GLU A 184 26.63 -13.49 -7.70
CA GLU A 184 26.60 -12.14 -7.13
C GLU A 184 25.16 -11.59 -7.08
N PRO A 185 24.81 -10.74 -6.09
CA PRO A 185 23.52 -10.09 -6.04
C PRO A 185 23.23 -9.29 -7.32
N VAL A 186 21.98 -9.34 -7.79
CA VAL A 186 21.58 -8.68 -9.03
C VAL A 186 21.06 -7.28 -8.72
N PRO A 187 21.68 -6.21 -9.22
CA PRO A 187 21.16 -4.85 -9.01
C PRO A 187 19.84 -4.67 -9.75
N GLN A 188 18.89 -4.04 -9.08
CA GLN A 188 17.59 -3.68 -9.64
C GLN A 188 17.20 -2.27 -9.20
N THR A 189 16.56 -1.54 -10.10
CA THR A 189 15.96 -0.23 -9.81
C THR A 189 14.45 -0.33 -9.94
N ASN A 190 13.71 0.04 -8.89
CA ASN A 190 12.27 0.25 -8.98
C ASN A 190 11.96 1.72 -9.22
N LEU A 191 11.05 2.01 -10.15
CA LEU A 191 10.53 3.36 -10.31
C LEU A 191 9.53 3.65 -9.20
N VAL A 192 9.62 4.85 -8.64
CA VAL A 192 8.72 5.34 -7.60
C VAL A 192 8.21 6.73 -7.96
N LEU A 193 6.99 7.05 -7.52
CA LEU A 193 6.44 8.39 -7.57
C LEU A 193 6.83 9.15 -6.30
N ILE A 194 7.78 10.07 -6.44
CA ILE A 194 8.03 11.11 -5.43
C ILE A 194 6.88 12.10 -5.51
N LEU A 195 6.07 12.17 -4.46
CA LEU A 195 4.85 12.97 -4.41
C LEU A 195 4.98 14.06 -3.37
N SER A 196 4.65 15.30 -3.69
CA SER A 196 4.63 16.41 -2.75
C SER A 196 3.31 17.18 -2.78
N ASP A 197 2.88 17.67 -1.62
CA ASP A 197 1.73 18.57 -1.45
C ASP A 197 2.03 20.04 -1.77
N THR A 198 3.30 20.36 -2.04
CA THR A 198 3.77 21.68 -2.48
C THR A 198 4.70 21.55 -3.69
N PRO A 199 4.90 22.61 -4.47
CA PRO A 199 5.86 22.58 -5.57
C PRO A 199 7.26 22.21 -5.07
N PHE A 200 8.01 21.47 -5.89
CA PHE A 200 9.40 21.16 -5.61
C PHE A 200 10.23 22.45 -5.55
N ALA A 201 11.15 22.51 -4.59
CA ALA A 201 12.15 23.57 -4.50
C ALA A 201 13.51 22.99 -4.88
N GLU A 202 14.16 23.57 -5.90
CA GLU A 202 15.46 23.09 -6.39
C GLU A 202 15.46 21.59 -6.78
N GLY A 203 14.33 21.11 -7.32
CA GLY A 203 14.16 19.72 -7.73
C GLY A 203 13.91 18.74 -6.59
N LYS A 204 13.67 19.21 -5.36
CA LYS A 204 13.44 18.38 -4.17
C LYS A 204 12.11 18.72 -3.49
N PRO A 205 11.43 17.73 -2.89
CA PRO A 205 10.30 17.99 -2.00
C PRO A 205 10.73 18.86 -0.83
N THR A 206 9.85 19.75 -0.38
CA THR A 206 10.10 20.62 0.78
C THR A 206 9.72 19.96 2.10
N ALA A 207 8.70 19.10 2.08
CA ALA A 207 8.29 18.28 3.22
C ALA A 207 9.19 17.05 3.38
N GLU A 208 9.30 16.57 4.62
CA GLU A 208 9.97 15.29 4.89
C GLU A 208 9.19 14.12 4.28
N LEU A 209 9.89 13.03 3.97
CA LEU A 209 9.26 11.77 3.59
C LEU A 209 8.41 11.28 4.77
N VAL A 210 7.18 10.87 4.46
CA VAL A 210 6.25 10.29 5.45
C VAL A 210 6.90 9.07 6.13
N PRO A 211 6.83 8.95 7.47
CA PRO A 211 7.64 8.01 8.24
C PRO A 211 7.59 6.54 7.78
N VAL A 212 6.42 6.04 7.40
CA VAL A 212 6.24 4.63 6.98
C VAL A 212 7.14 4.21 5.81
N PHE A 213 7.65 5.16 5.02
CA PHE A 213 8.53 4.89 3.89
C PHE A 213 10.02 5.06 4.18
N ARG A 214 10.42 5.50 5.39
CA ARG A 214 11.84 5.78 5.72
C ARG A 214 12.71 4.52 5.87
N HIS A 215 12.10 3.42 6.29
CA HIS A 215 12.78 2.15 6.59
C HIS A 215 12.36 1.03 5.64
N TRP A 216 11.81 1.39 4.50
CA TRP A 216 11.33 0.43 3.53
C TRP A 216 12.49 -0.18 2.74
N THR A 217 12.59 -1.51 2.73
CA THR A 217 13.54 -2.27 1.91
C THR A 217 12.80 -3.34 1.12
N TYR A 218 13.17 -3.54 -0.15
CA TYR A 218 12.65 -4.61 -1.01
C TYR A 218 13.33 -5.94 -0.74
#